data_AF-A0AAI8X969-F1
#
_entry.id   AF-A0AAI8X969-F1
#
_cell.length_a   1.000
_cell.length_b   1.000
_cell.length_c   1.000
_cell.angle_alpha   90.00
_cell.angle_beta   90.00
_cell.angle_gamma   90.00
#
_symmetry.space_group_name_H-M   'P 1'
#
loop_
_entity.id
_entity.type
_entity.pdbx_description
1 polymer ?
#
loop_
_entity_poly.entity_id
_entity_poly.type
_entity_poly.pdbx_seq_one_letter_code
_entity_poly.pdbx_strand_id
1 'polypeptide(L)'
;MFVERPNNAVHCLDTATGLAEQVANSRRDFEEMSRTAPDLVDEWFLPPLVERLHAAGKKPTLGECYGFTILPAFAEGKFDVENMFVVPVREQFVGMADIHRRLSELSDGSRVRLKVVD
;
A
#
# COMPACT_ATOMS: atom_id res chain seq x y z
N MET A 1 -2.98 -2.34 -3.33
CA MET A 1 -3.28 -3.40 -4.35
C MET A 1 -4.77 -3.59 -4.41
N PHE A 2 -5.34 -3.83 -5.60
CA PHE A 2 -6.77 -4.09 -5.74
C PHE A 2 -7.06 -5.57 -5.94
N VAL A 3 -8.01 -6.12 -5.19
CA VAL A 3 -8.39 -7.53 -5.23
C VAL A 3 -9.89 -7.65 -5.45
N GLU A 4 -10.26 -8.40 -6.48
CA GLU A 4 -11.63 -8.82 -6.70
C GLU A 4 -11.97 -10.01 -5.80
N ARG A 5 -13.02 -9.87 -5.00
CA ARG A 5 -13.51 -10.89 -4.06
C ARG A 5 -14.49 -11.83 -4.75
N PRO A 6 -14.81 -13.02 -4.18
CA PRO A 6 -15.78 -13.95 -4.77
C PRO A 6 -17.20 -13.39 -4.98
N ASN A 7 -17.57 -12.30 -4.28
CA ASN A 7 -18.82 -11.57 -4.48
C ASN A 7 -18.70 -10.46 -5.56
N ASN A 8 -17.64 -10.48 -6.37
CA ASN A 8 -17.27 -9.49 -7.40
C ASN A 8 -16.84 -8.11 -6.88
N ALA A 9 -17.01 -7.80 -5.60
CA ALA A 9 -16.58 -6.53 -5.04
C ALA A 9 -15.05 -6.38 -5.12
N VAL A 10 -14.58 -5.19 -5.49
CA VAL A 10 -13.15 -4.86 -5.52
C VAL A 10 -12.78 -4.18 -4.22
N HIS A 11 -11.74 -4.69 -3.56
CA HIS A 11 -11.18 -4.11 -2.36
C HIS A 11 -9.79 -3.54 -2.61
N CYS A 12 -9.51 -2.36 -2.07
CA CYS A 12 -8.15 -1.87 -1.91
C CYS A 12 -7.54 -2.51 -0.66
N LEU A 13 -6.47 -3.27 -0.84
CA LEU A 13 -5.59 -3.71 0.24
C LEU A 13 -4.44 -2.72 0.33
N ASP A 14 -4.49 -1.88 1.36
CA ASP A 14 -3.45 -0.91 1.67
C ASP A 14 -2.45 -1.51 2.66
N THR A 15 -1.30 -1.94 2.13
CA THR A 15 -0.22 -2.48 2.94
C THR A 15 0.51 -1.43 3.77
N ALA A 16 0.31 -0.14 3.50
CA ALA A 16 0.93 0.95 4.24
C ALA A 16 0.26 1.17 5.60
N THR A 17 -1.08 1.10 5.63
CA THR A 17 -1.91 1.35 6.82
C THR A 17 -2.53 0.08 7.42
N GLY A 18 -2.59 -1.01 6.66
CA GLY A 18 -3.22 -2.26 7.08
C GLY A 18 -4.74 -2.31 6.83
N LEU A 19 -5.28 -1.33 6.10
CA LEU A 19 -6.70 -1.25 5.77
C LEU A 19 -7.07 -2.12 4.56
N ALA A 20 -8.30 -2.64 4.60
CA ALA A 20 -8.91 -3.40 3.52
C ALA A 20 -10.33 -2.87 3.28
N GLU A 21 -10.49 -2.04 2.25
CA GLU A 21 -11.72 -1.29 2.01
C GLU A 21 -12.33 -1.64 0.67
N GLN A 22 -13.65 -1.83 0.63
CA GLN A 22 -14.37 -1.99 -0.63
C GLN A 22 -14.40 -0.66 -1.38
N VAL A 23 -13.82 -0.64 -2.58
CA VAL A 23 -13.73 0.57 -3.43
C VAL A 23 -14.66 0.51 -4.64
N ALA A 24 -15.15 -0.68 -5.01
CA ALA A 24 -16.14 -0.85 -6.08
C ALA A 24 -16.97 -2.12 -5.90
N ASN A 25 -18.16 -2.15 -6.51
CA ASN A 25 -19.07 -3.29 -6.46
C ASN A 25 -18.73 -4.39 -7.47
N SER A 26 -17.99 -4.04 -8.53
CA SER A 26 -17.52 -4.96 -9.55
C SER A 26 -16.21 -4.47 -10.16
N ARG A 27 -15.47 -5.38 -10.82
CA ARG A 27 -14.31 -5.00 -11.66
C ARG A 27 -14.67 -3.93 -12.70
N ARG A 28 -15.84 -4.07 -13.34
CA ARG A 28 -16.28 -3.13 -14.38
C ARG A 28 -16.46 -1.72 -13.81
N ASP A 29 -17.09 -1.61 -12.63
CA ASP A 29 -17.30 -0.31 -11.99
C ASP A 29 -15.96 0.31 -11.58
N PHE A 30 -15.03 -0.49 -11.04
CA PHE A 30 -13.67 -0.05 -10.71
C PHE A 30 -12.92 0.50 -11.93
N GLU A 31 -12.99 -0.20 -13.07
CA GLU A 31 -12.38 0.24 -14.33
C GLU A 31 -13.02 1.52 -14.88
N GLU A 32 -14.34 1.66 -14.77
CA GLU A 32 -15.06 2.87 -15.19
C GLU A 32 -14.68 4.08 -14.31
N MET A 33 -14.64 3.89 -12.99
CA MET A 33 -14.18 4.91 -12.04
C MET A 33 -12.75 5.33 -12.35
N SER A 34 -11.85 4.38 -12.62
CA SER A 34 -10.46 4.66 -12.98
C SER A 34 -10.30 5.49 -14.27
N ARG A 35 -11.32 5.53 -15.14
CA ARG A 35 -11.32 6.34 -16.37
C ARG A 35 -12.01 7.69 -16.20
N THR A 36 -12.98 7.78 -15.30
CA THR A 36 -13.91 8.91 -15.23
C THR A 36 -13.75 9.77 -13.98
N ALA A 37 -13.08 9.27 -12.94
CA ALA A 37 -12.87 9.95 -11.67
C ALA A 37 -11.35 10.16 -11.41
N PRO A 38 -10.75 11.25 -11.94
CA PRO A 38 -9.31 11.50 -11.80
C PRO A 38 -8.86 11.62 -10.33
N ASP A 39 -9.69 12.20 -9.46
CA ASP A 39 -9.36 12.35 -8.05
C ASP A 39 -9.16 10.99 -7.35
N LEU A 40 -9.94 9.97 -7.72
CA LEU A 40 -9.77 8.61 -7.18
C LEU A 40 -8.50 7.95 -7.72
N VAL A 41 -8.15 8.22 -8.97
CA VAL A 41 -6.88 7.74 -9.55
C VAL A 41 -5.70 8.35 -8.81
N ASP A 42 -5.76 9.65 -8.52
CA ASP A 42 -4.72 10.34 -7.76
C ASP A 42 -4.61 9.80 -6.34
N GLU A 43 -5.72 9.54 -5.66
CA GLU A 43 -5.75 8.92 -4.33
C GLU A 43 -5.18 7.49 -4.33
N TRP A 44 -5.60 6.66 -5.29
CA TRP A 44 -5.27 5.23 -5.32
C TRP A 44 -3.87 4.92 -5.82
N PHE A 45 -3.39 5.67 -6.81
CA PHE A 45 -2.14 5.37 -7.50
C PHE A 45 -1.03 6.38 -7.19
N LEU A 46 -1.38 7.51 -6.58
CA LEU A 46 -0.45 8.60 -6.22
C LEU A 46 0.52 8.96 -7.36
N PRO A 47 0.05 9.22 -8.60
CA PRO A 47 0.94 9.43 -9.75
C PRO A 47 2.06 10.46 -9.51
N PRO A 48 1.80 11.63 -8.89
CA PRO A 48 2.86 12.60 -8.61
C PRO A 48 3.98 12.07 -7.69
N LEU A 49 3.65 11.17 -6.75
CA LEU A 49 4.65 10.53 -5.90
C LEU A 49 5.46 9.50 -6.69
N VAL A 50 4.80 8.70 -7.53
CA VAL A 50 5.47 7.72 -8.42
C VAL A 50 6.44 8.42 -9.36
N GLU A 51 6.07 9.58 -9.92
CA GLU A 51 6.96 10.39 -10.76
C GLU A 51 8.22 10.84 -10.00
N ARG A 52 8.06 11.31 -8.76
CA ARG A 52 9.19 11.70 -7.89
C ARG A 52 10.08 10.51 -7.53
N LEU A 53 9.50 9.34 -7.27
CA LEU A 53 10.24 8.09 -7.02
C LEU A 53 11.04 7.67 -8.25
N HIS A 54 10.44 7.74 -9.44
CA HIS A 54 11.11 7.48 -10.71
C HIS A 54 12.26 8.46 -10.98
N ALA A 55 12.06 9.75 -10.71
CA ALA A 55 13.10 10.77 -10.84
C ALA A 55 14.29 10.51 -9.89
N ALA A 56 14.02 9.94 -8.71
CA ALA A 56 15.03 9.51 -7.74
C ALA A 56 15.64 8.11 -8.04
N GLY A 57 15.34 7.52 -9.21
CA GLY A 57 15.89 6.23 -9.63
C GLY A 57 15.18 5.00 -9.04
N LYS A 58 14.12 5.17 -8.24
CA LYS A 58 13.34 4.08 -7.64
C LYS A 58 12.27 3.62 -8.62
N LYS A 59 12.63 2.73 -9.54
CA LYS A 59 11.78 2.25 -10.64
C LYS A 59 11.55 0.74 -10.51
N PRO A 60 10.43 0.30 -9.92
CA PRO A 60 10.10 -1.11 -9.82
C PRO A 60 10.02 -1.76 -11.20
N THR A 61 10.56 -2.96 -11.32
CA THR A 61 10.42 -3.82 -12.49
C THR A 61 9.37 -4.90 -12.24
N LEU A 62 9.20 -5.83 -13.18
CA LEU A 62 8.25 -6.92 -13.04
C LEU A 62 8.56 -7.76 -11.79
N GLY A 63 7.59 -7.86 -10.88
CA GLY A 63 7.74 -8.59 -9.62
C GLY A 63 8.21 -7.72 -8.44
N GLU A 64 8.41 -6.42 -8.66
CA GLU A 64 8.76 -5.44 -7.62
C GLU A 64 7.65 -4.42 -7.41
N CYS A 65 7.66 -3.78 -6.25
CA CYS A 65 6.78 -2.67 -5.90
C CYS A 65 7.48 -1.69 -4.97
N TYR A 66 6.76 -0.67 -4.51
CA TYR A 66 7.25 0.22 -3.46
C TYR A 66 6.91 -0.33 -2.06
N GLY A 67 7.88 -0.25 -1.17
CA GLY A 67 7.73 -0.47 0.27
C GLY A 67 8.09 0.79 1.07
N PHE A 68 7.99 0.71 2.39
CA PHE A 68 8.27 1.81 3.31
C PHE A 68 9.30 1.42 4.36
N THR A 69 10.24 2.31 4.66
CA THR A 69 11.19 2.15 5.77
C THR A 69 10.47 2.28 7.11
N ILE A 70 9.58 3.26 7.23
CA ILE A 70 8.64 3.45 8.35
C ILE A 70 7.23 3.41 7.78
N LEU A 71 6.41 2.46 8.23
CA LEU A 71 5.04 2.32 7.71
C LEU A 71 4.18 3.54 8.05
N PRO A 72 3.35 4.02 7.10
CA PRO A 72 2.34 5.05 7.36
C PRO A 72 1.29 4.69 8.44
N ALA A 73 1.20 3.43 8.88
CA ALA A 73 0.49 3.06 10.10
C ALA A 73 1.08 3.69 11.39
N PHE A 74 2.35 4.12 11.35
CA PHE A 74 3.00 4.86 12.44
C PHE A 74 2.98 6.36 12.17
N ALA A 75 2.93 7.17 13.23
CA ALA A 75 2.87 8.62 13.13
C ALA A 75 4.08 9.24 12.39
N GLU A 76 5.23 8.57 12.44
CA GLU A 76 6.47 8.96 11.78
C GLU A 76 6.53 8.54 10.29
N GLY A 77 5.66 7.63 9.86
CA GLY A 77 5.62 7.10 8.50
C GLY A 77 5.01 8.09 7.50
N LYS A 78 5.64 8.23 6.34
CA LYS A 78 5.23 9.19 5.31
C LYS A 78 5.33 8.62 3.90
N PHE A 79 4.49 9.15 3.02
CA PHE A 79 4.53 8.93 1.58
C PHE A 79 5.48 9.94 0.92
N ASP A 80 6.78 9.71 1.10
CA ASP A 80 7.83 10.54 0.50
C ASP A 80 8.96 9.69 -0.09
N VAL A 81 9.85 10.35 -0.82
CA VAL A 81 10.91 9.69 -1.58
C VAL A 81 11.92 9.05 -0.64
N GLU A 82 12.19 9.66 0.51
CA GLU A 82 13.19 9.26 1.49
C GLU A 82 12.76 8.01 2.28
N ASN A 83 11.46 7.87 2.53
CA ASN A 83 10.87 6.78 3.30
C ASN A 83 10.46 5.58 2.43
N MET A 84 10.54 5.68 1.10
CA MET A 84 10.09 4.62 0.18
C MET A 84 11.25 3.98 -0.59
N PHE A 85 11.15 2.68 -0.86
CA PHE A 85 12.16 1.91 -1.59
C PHE A 85 11.52 0.85 -2.50
N VAL A 86 12.30 0.31 -3.44
CA VAL A 86 11.86 -0.79 -4.33
C VAL A 86 12.14 -2.13 -3.63
N VAL A 87 11.15 -3.02 -3.64
CA VAL A 87 11.20 -4.32 -2.96
C VAL A 87 10.44 -5.38 -3.75
N PRO A 88 10.80 -6.67 -3.66
CA PRO A 88 9.99 -7.73 -4.24
C PRO A 88 8.56 -7.74 -3.69
N VAL A 89 7.57 -7.90 -4.57
CA VAL A 89 6.14 -7.93 -4.20
C VAL A 89 5.87 -8.97 -3.12
N ARG A 90 6.47 -10.15 -3.24
CA ARG A 90 6.26 -11.23 -2.26
C ARG A 90 6.72 -10.84 -0.85
N GLU A 91 7.87 -10.18 -0.74
CA GLU A 91 8.42 -9.74 0.54
C GLU A 91 7.55 -8.66 1.17
N GLN A 92 7.13 -7.67 0.37
CA GLN A 92 6.22 -6.62 0.82
C GLN A 92 4.92 -7.21 1.38
N PHE A 93 4.27 -8.12 0.64
CA PHE A 93 2.98 -8.67 1.08
C PHE A 93 3.10 -9.57 2.31
N VAL A 94 4.07 -10.50 2.32
CA VAL A 94 4.23 -11.42 3.45
C VAL A 94 4.71 -10.68 4.70
N GLY A 95 5.68 -9.76 4.55
CA GLY A 95 6.19 -8.96 5.65
C GLY A 95 5.12 -8.07 6.26
N MET A 96 4.38 -7.34 5.42
CA MET A 96 3.32 -6.45 5.91
C MET A 96 2.15 -7.22 6.51
N ALA A 97 1.82 -8.41 6.00
CA ALA A 97 0.81 -9.26 6.62
C ALA A 97 1.19 -9.66 8.06
N ASP A 98 2.46 -10.05 8.31
CA ASP A 98 2.88 -10.38 9.68
C ASP A 98 2.90 -9.15 10.60
N ILE A 99 3.40 -8.00 10.11
CA ILE A 99 3.43 -6.77 10.89
C ILE A 99 2.01 -6.32 11.25
N HIS A 100 1.11 -6.19 10.27
CA HIS A 100 -0.27 -5.75 10.50
C HIS A 100 -1.06 -6.72 11.38
N ARG A 101 -0.83 -8.02 11.25
CA ARG A 101 -1.42 -9.01 12.16
C ARG A 101 -1.06 -8.73 13.62
N ARG A 102 0.21 -8.45 13.92
CA ARG A 102 0.66 -8.11 15.28
C ARG A 102 0.17 -6.74 15.73
N LEU A 103 0.14 -5.76 14.83
CA LEU A 103 -0.38 -4.43 15.16
C LEU A 103 -1.87 -4.46 15.48
N SER A 104 -2.64 -5.35 14.85
CA SER A 104 -4.09 -5.50 15.11
C SER A 104 -4.43 -5.97 16.53
N GLU A 105 -3.45 -6.49 17.28
CA GLU A 105 -3.59 -6.89 18.69
C GLU A 105 -3.33 -5.73 19.67
N LEU A 106 -2.92 -4.56 19.16
CA LEU A 106 -2.55 -3.38 19.96
C LEU A 106 -3.62 -2.30 19.86
N SER A 107 -3.73 -1.47 20.90
CA SER A 107 -4.55 -0.26 20.83
C SER A 107 -3.81 0.85 20.07
N ASP A 108 -4.57 1.72 19.42
CA ASP A 108 -4.04 2.94 18.81
C ASP A 108 -3.18 3.75 19.79
N GLY A 109 -2.11 4.35 19.28
CA GLY A 109 -1.13 5.10 20.08
C GLY A 109 -0.11 4.24 20.83
N SER A 110 -0.18 2.91 20.71
CA SER A 110 0.84 2.01 21.27
C SER A 110 2.22 2.29 20.68
N ARG A 111 3.25 2.29 21.54
CA ARG A 111 4.65 2.38 21.11
C ARG A 111 5.19 0.99 20.85
N VAL A 112 5.71 0.75 19.65
CA VAL A 112 6.28 -0.53 19.26
C VAL A 112 7.79 -0.41 19.04
N ARG A 113 8.49 -1.55 19.11
CA ARG A 113 9.88 -1.68 18.68
C ARG A 113 9.96 -2.86 17.73
N LEU A 114 10.29 -2.59 16.47
CA LEU A 114 10.54 -3.64 15.50
C LEU A 114 11.91 -4.27 15.78
N LYS A 115 11.95 -5.60 15.87
CA LYS A 115 13.18 -6.37 15.99
C LYS A 115 13.22 -7.37 14.84
N VAL A 116 14.19 -7.20 13.94
CA VAL A 116 14.49 -8.18 12.90
C VAL A 116 15.23 -9.35 13.56
N VAL A 117 14.81 -10.56 13.24
CA VAL A 117 15.42 -11.81 13.73
C VAL A 117 15.75 -12.69 12.54
N ASP A 118 16.87 -13.40 12.63
CA ASP A 118 17.38 -14.31 11.58
C ASP A 118 16.64 -15.65 11.56
#